data_AF-A0A0M9WE12-F1
#
_entry.id   AF-A0A0M9WE12-F1
#
_cell.length_a   1.000
_cell.length_b   1.000
_cell.length_c   1.000
_cell.angle_alpha   90.00
_cell.angle_beta   90.00
_cell.angle_gamma   90.00
#
_symmetry.space_group_name_H-M   'P 1'
#
loop_
_entity.id
_entity.type
_entity.pdbx_description
1 polymer ?
#
loop_
_entity_poly.entity_id
_entity_poly.type
_entity_poly.pdbx_seq_one_letter_code
_entity_poly.pdbx_strand_id
1 'polypeptide(L)'
;MLLFNLILSSAAIAAALPTPESSEGNQSQPFSGLAPWDAGAVNQFPIHSSCNATQRRQIELGLNETITLASHAKDHILRWRNESEIYKKYFGDRPSMEAIGAFDIVVNGDKKDILFRCDNPDGNCDNKSWAGHWRGENGTDETVICDPSYETRRSLSTMCGLGYTVSESETNTFWAADLLHRLYHVPAIGQNWIDHFADGYEEVIDQAKENATLSTRDSETLQYFALEVYAYDISVPGVGCPGDQHEHDETHAEQTTSAAPTATNTEAPSATSEVPENCHTHEGGELHCT
;
A
#
# COMPACT_ATOMS: atom_id res chain seq x y z
N MET A 1 86.88 33.34 -34.23
CA MET A 1 87.61 32.08 -34.47
C MET A 1 87.63 31.29 -33.17
N LEU A 2 87.26 30.01 -33.24
CA LEU A 2 87.51 28.91 -32.28
C LEU A 2 86.84 28.91 -30.87
N LEU A 3 85.74 28.16 -30.78
CA LEU A 3 85.56 26.84 -30.11
C LEU A 3 86.09 26.54 -28.68
N PHE A 4 85.20 25.84 -27.95
CA PHE A 4 85.36 24.88 -26.83
C PHE A 4 85.57 25.40 -25.39
N ASN A 5 84.60 25.14 -24.50
CA ASN A 5 84.63 23.94 -23.64
C ASN A 5 83.40 23.78 -22.74
N LEU A 6 82.95 22.54 -22.64
CA LEU A 6 81.90 21.98 -21.78
C LEU A 6 82.38 21.91 -20.32
N ILE A 7 81.56 22.28 -19.34
CA ILE A 7 81.60 21.69 -17.98
C ILE A 7 80.17 21.49 -17.48
N LEU A 8 79.80 20.22 -17.27
CA LEU A 8 78.60 19.75 -16.59
C LEU A 8 78.71 20.01 -15.08
N SER A 9 77.61 20.39 -14.43
CA SER A 9 77.43 20.23 -12.98
C SER A 9 76.03 19.74 -12.69
N SER A 10 75.96 18.52 -12.18
CA SER A 10 74.77 17.77 -11.82
C SER A 10 74.16 18.31 -10.52
N ALA A 11 72.90 18.72 -10.54
CA ALA A 11 72.11 18.98 -9.34
C ALA A 11 71.26 17.73 -9.03
N ALA A 12 71.50 17.12 -7.87
CA ALA A 12 70.67 16.04 -7.35
C ALA A 12 69.36 16.64 -6.79
N ILE A 13 68.22 16.29 -7.40
CA ILE A 13 66.90 16.62 -6.87
C ILE A 13 66.40 15.38 -6.11
N ALA A 14 66.25 15.51 -4.80
CA ALA A 14 65.63 14.50 -3.95
C ALA A 14 64.15 14.35 -4.33
N ALA A 15 63.76 13.14 -4.74
CA ALA A 15 62.37 12.80 -5.02
C ALA A 15 61.61 12.58 -3.71
N ALA A 16 60.69 13.48 -3.36
CA ALA A 16 59.64 13.20 -2.40
C ALA A 16 58.53 12.42 -3.11
N LEU A 17 58.34 11.15 -2.74
CA LEU A 17 57.23 10.32 -3.20
C LEU A 17 55.92 10.85 -2.57
N PRO A 18 54.87 11.15 -3.34
CA PRO A 18 53.55 11.34 -2.77
C PRO A 18 53.03 9.99 -2.26
N THR A 19 52.67 9.94 -0.98
CA THR A 19 51.90 8.86 -0.36
C THR A 19 50.53 8.76 -1.05
N PRO A 20 50.07 7.56 -1.45
CA PRO A 20 48.72 7.41 -1.95
C PRO A 20 47.73 7.65 -0.80
N GLU A 21 46.85 8.63 -0.94
CA GLU A 21 45.64 8.71 -0.13
C GLU A 21 44.82 7.44 -0.39
N SER A 22 44.76 6.58 0.61
CA SER A 22 43.80 5.47 0.67
C SER A 22 42.41 6.06 0.85
N SER A 23 41.76 6.40 -0.25
CA SER A 23 40.31 6.61 -0.30
C SER A 23 39.62 5.24 -0.20
N GLU A 24 39.66 4.63 0.99
CA GLU A 24 38.65 3.64 1.40
C GLU A 24 37.36 4.39 1.73
N GLY A 25 36.79 5.02 0.71
CA GLY A 25 35.40 5.47 0.70
C GLY A 25 34.58 4.34 0.11
N ASN A 26 33.71 3.76 0.93
CA ASN A 26 32.71 2.76 0.57
C ASN A 26 31.92 3.21 -0.67
N GLN A 27 32.39 2.85 -1.87
CA GLN A 27 31.67 3.09 -3.11
C GLN A 27 30.55 2.06 -3.18
N SER A 28 29.35 2.45 -2.73
CA SER A 28 28.14 1.97 -3.37
C SER A 28 28.33 2.14 -4.87
N GLN A 29 28.53 1.03 -5.59
CA GLN A 29 28.67 1.04 -7.04
C GLN A 29 27.43 1.76 -7.61
N PRO A 30 27.57 2.93 -8.28
CA PRO A 30 26.46 3.52 -9.00
C PRO A 30 26.04 2.54 -10.10
N PHE A 31 24.74 2.50 -10.40
CA PHE A 31 24.15 1.70 -11.48
C PHE A 31 25.04 1.78 -12.73
N SER A 32 25.85 0.75 -12.95
CA SER A 32 26.90 0.74 -13.97
C SER A 32 26.36 -0.03 -15.17
N GLY A 33 25.66 0.67 -16.06
CA GLY A 33 25.17 0.09 -17.31
C GLY A 33 24.63 1.14 -18.26
N LEU A 34 25.12 1.13 -19.50
CA LEU A 34 24.54 1.86 -20.65
C LEU A 34 23.18 1.29 -21.10
N ALA A 35 22.53 0.48 -20.27
CA ALA A 35 21.25 -0.11 -20.58
C ALA A 35 20.12 0.91 -20.37
N PRO A 36 19.05 0.88 -21.18
CA PRO A 36 17.81 1.60 -20.89
C PRO A 36 17.33 1.35 -19.45
N TRP A 37 16.65 2.32 -18.84
CA TRP A 37 16.19 2.22 -17.45
C TRP A 37 15.22 1.05 -17.21
N ASP A 38 14.54 0.61 -18.27
CA ASP A 38 13.56 -0.47 -18.31
C ASP A 38 14.13 -1.80 -18.84
N ALA A 39 15.44 -1.90 -19.05
CA ALA A 39 16.06 -3.10 -19.57
C ALA A 39 15.85 -4.30 -18.62
N GLY A 40 15.06 -5.27 -19.08
CA GLY A 40 14.73 -6.47 -18.31
C GLY A 40 13.49 -6.36 -17.42
N ALA A 41 12.78 -5.23 -17.48
CA ALA A 41 11.53 -5.03 -16.75
C ALA A 41 10.44 -6.00 -17.22
N VAL A 42 9.70 -6.57 -16.26
CA VAL A 42 8.58 -7.47 -16.53
C VAL A 42 7.28 -6.75 -16.20
N ASN A 43 6.47 -6.49 -17.22
CA ASN A 43 5.23 -5.72 -17.07
C ASN A 43 3.97 -6.58 -16.93
N GLN A 44 4.11 -7.89 -16.90
CA GLN A 44 3.01 -8.86 -16.80
C GLN A 44 3.35 -9.87 -15.73
N PHE A 45 2.40 -10.20 -14.87
CA PHE A 45 2.58 -11.19 -13.82
C PHE A 45 2.89 -12.58 -14.41
N PRO A 46 4.05 -13.16 -14.09
CA PRO A 46 4.38 -14.52 -14.47
C PRO A 46 3.41 -15.55 -13.87
N ILE A 47 2.98 -16.52 -14.68
CA ILE A 47 2.18 -17.66 -14.25
C ILE A 47 2.94 -18.93 -14.62
N HIS A 48 3.17 -19.80 -13.65
CA HIS A 48 3.91 -21.04 -13.78
C HIS A 48 3.22 -22.03 -14.73
N SER A 49 4.00 -22.94 -15.32
CA SER A 49 3.49 -23.95 -16.27
C SER A 49 2.65 -25.05 -15.61
N SER A 50 2.56 -25.09 -14.28
CA SER A 50 1.65 -25.98 -13.55
C SER A 50 0.18 -25.61 -13.78
N CYS A 51 -0.10 -24.38 -14.20
CA CYS A 51 -1.44 -23.93 -14.54
C CYS A 51 -1.85 -24.39 -15.93
N ASN A 52 -2.97 -25.12 -16.03
CA ASN A 52 -3.57 -25.45 -17.31
C ASN A 52 -4.14 -24.19 -18.01
N ALA A 53 -4.53 -24.32 -19.28
CA ALA A 53 -5.01 -23.19 -20.08
C ALA A 53 -6.22 -22.45 -19.46
N THR A 54 -7.13 -23.17 -18.82
CA THR A 54 -8.32 -22.59 -18.18
C THR A 54 -7.95 -21.85 -16.89
N GLN A 55 -7.12 -22.45 -16.05
CA GLN A 55 -6.61 -21.83 -14.82
C GLN A 55 -5.84 -20.55 -15.14
N ARG A 56 -4.91 -20.63 -16.11
CA ARG A 56 -4.15 -19.48 -16.60
C ARG A 56 -5.06 -18.33 -17.03
N ARG A 57 -6.09 -18.61 -17.84
CA ARG A 57 -7.02 -17.58 -18.32
C ARG A 57 -7.79 -16.90 -17.18
N GLN A 58 -8.19 -17.65 -16.16
CA GLN A 58 -8.88 -17.08 -15.00
C GLN A 58 -7.95 -16.21 -14.17
N ILE A 59 -6.71 -16.65 -13.93
CA ILE A 59 -5.69 -15.86 -13.23
C ILE A 59 -5.36 -14.59 -14.02
N GLU A 60 -5.13 -14.67 -15.33
CA GLU A 60 -4.85 -13.51 -16.19
C GLU A 60 -6.01 -12.50 -16.16
N LEU A 61 -7.26 -12.96 -16.21
CA LEU A 61 -8.43 -12.10 -16.07
C LEU A 61 -8.47 -11.45 -14.69
N GLY A 62 -8.29 -12.24 -13.63
CA GLY A 62 -8.28 -11.77 -12.25
C GLY A 62 -7.20 -10.71 -12.00
N LEU A 63 -5.98 -10.91 -12.52
CA LEU A 63 -4.88 -9.97 -12.37
C LEU A 63 -5.11 -8.66 -13.13
N ASN A 64 -5.73 -8.72 -14.31
CA ASN A 64 -6.15 -7.51 -15.02
C ASN A 64 -7.23 -6.73 -14.23
N GLU A 65 -8.16 -7.45 -13.58
CA GLU A 65 -9.14 -6.86 -12.68
C GLU A 65 -8.47 -6.31 -11.41
N THR A 66 -7.44 -6.96 -10.85
CA THR A 66 -6.64 -6.43 -9.73
C THR A 66 -5.97 -5.12 -10.09
N ILE A 67 -5.35 -5.02 -11.28
CA ILE A 67 -4.75 -3.78 -11.77
C ILE A 67 -5.83 -2.70 -11.91
N THR A 68 -7.01 -3.05 -12.43
CA THR A 68 -8.14 -2.12 -12.57
C THR A 68 -8.59 -1.60 -11.19
N LEU A 69 -8.76 -2.49 -10.22
CA LEU A 69 -9.17 -2.17 -8.86
C LEU A 69 -8.16 -1.25 -8.16
N ALA A 70 -6.88 -1.63 -8.17
CA ALA A 70 -5.80 -0.86 -7.55
C ALA A 70 -5.59 0.50 -8.24
N SER A 71 -5.61 0.54 -9.57
CA SER A 71 -5.48 1.79 -10.32
C SER A 71 -6.62 2.74 -9.98
N HIS A 72 -7.85 2.23 -9.91
CA HIS A 72 -8.99 3.07 -9.60
C HIS A 72 -8.98 3.57 -8.15
N ALA A 73 -8.60 2.72 -7.19
CA ALA A 73 -8.42 3.11 -5.79
C ALA A 73 -7.40 4.25 -5.66
N LYS A 74 -6.25 4.13 -6.34
CA LYS A 74 -5.25 5.19 -6.42
C LYS A 74 -5.82 6.48 -7.02
N ASP A 75 -6.54 6.38 -8.14
CA ASP A 75 -7.12 7.55 -8.83
C ASP A 75 -8.15 8.27 -7.94
N HIS A 76 -8.95 7.53 -7.18
CA HIS A 76 -9.88 8.08 -6.19
C HIS A 76 -9.14 8.90 -5.13
N ILE A 77 -8.06 8.35 -4.56
CA ILE A 77 -7.25 9.05 -3.56
C ILE A 77 -6.56 10.27 -4.16
N LEU A 78 -6.03 10.19 -5.38
CA LEU A 78 -5.38 11.33 -6.04
C LEU A 78 -6.37 12.47 -6.32
N ARG A 79 -7.62 12.13 -6.60
CA ARG A 79 -8.69 13.09 -6.87
C ARG A 79 -9.20 13.77 -5.61
N TRP A 80 -9.53 13.00 -4.58
CA TRP A 80 -10.26 13.50 -3.40
C TRP A 80 -9.43 13.55 -2.14
N ARG A 81 -8.33 12.80 -2.06
CA ARG A 81 -7.45 12.72 -0.89
C ARG A 81 -8.28 12.42 0.37
N ASN A 82 -7.99 13.13 1.46
CA ASN A 82 -8.75 13.05 2.71
C ASN A 82 -10.05 13.87 2.69
N GLU A 83 -10.49 14.45 1.57
CA GLU A 83 -11.85 15.01 1.44
C GLU A 83 -12.89 13.92 1.14
N SER A 84 -12.46 12.73 0.73
CA SER A 84 -13.34 11.59 0.52
C SER A 84 -13.80 11.00 1.85
N GLU A 85 -15.11 10.91 2.04
CA GLU A 85 -15.70 10.22 3.19
C GLU A 85 -15.35 8.72 3.19
N ILE A 86 -15.22 8.09 2.01
CA ILE A 86 -14.76 6.69 1.90
C ILE A 86 -13.30 6.59 2.31
N TYR A 87 -12.45 7.57 1.94
CA TYR A 87 -11.06 7.58 2.40
C TYR A 87 -10.97 7.71 3.93
N LYS A 88 -11.70 8.66 4.53
CA LYS A 88 -11.73 8.83 5.99
C LYS A 88 -12.27 7.61 6.72
N LYS A 89 -13.28 6.95 6.15
CA LYS A 89 -13.85 5.71 6.69
C LYS A 89 -12.79 4.62 6.92
N TYR A 90 -11.85 4.47 5.98
CA TYR A 90 -10.85 3.40 6.03
C TYR A 90 -9.49 3.83 6.58
N PHE A 91 -9.13 5.11 6.40
CA PHE A 91 -7.79 5.60 6.72
C PHE A 91 -7.82 6.77 7.71
N GLY A 92 -8.98 7.22 8.20
CA GLY A 92 -9.09 8.43 9.01
C GLY A 92 -8.48 9.65 8.31
N ASP A 93 -7.83 10.53 9.10
CA ASP A 93 -7.15 11.73 8.58
C ASP A 93 -5.70 11.48 8.16
N ARG A 94 -5.31 10.22 7.89
CA ARG A 94 -3.92 9.89 7.58
C ARG A 94 -3.46 10.42 6.23
N PRO A 95 -2.17 10.77 6.09
CA PRO A 95 -1.60 11.13 4.80
C PRO A 95 -1.81 10.03 3.74
N SER A 96 -2.21 10.44 2.54
CA SER A 96 -2.57 9.53 1.45
C SER A 96 -1.39 8.83 0.76
N MET A 97 -0.16 9.26 1.01
CA MET A 97 1.00 8.80 0.25
C MET A 97 1.28 7.31 0.43
N GLU A 98 1.08 6.76 1.63
CA GLU A 98 1.27 5.33 1.88
C GLU A 98 0.25 4.50 1.10
N ALA A 99 -1.05 4.84 1.20
CA ALA A 99 -2.09 4.13 0.46
C ALA A 99 -1.94 4.28 -1.07
N ILE A 100 -1.58 5.47 -1.56
CA ILE A 100 -1.25 5.68 -2.98
C ILE A 100 -0.10 4.77 -3.40
N GLY A 101 0.98 4.72 -2.62
CA GLY A 101 2.15 3.89 -2.89
C GLY A 101 1.82 2.39 -2.92
N ALA A 102 1.01 1.92 -1.99
CA ALA A 102 0.54 0.54 -1.91
C ALA A 102 -0.19 0.12 -3.20
N PHE A 103 -1.10 0.95 -3.70
CA PHE A 103 -1.78 0.66 -4.97
C PHE A 103 -0.88 0.89 -6.20
N ASP A 104 -0.01 1.89 -6.17
CA ASP A 104 0.83 2.22 -7.33
C ASP A 104 1.87 1.13 -7.61
N ILE A 105 2.46 0.52 -6.58
CA ILE A 105 3.41 -0.58 -6.78
C ILE A 105 2.74 -1.81 -7.40
N VAL A 106 1.49 -2.10 -7.03
CA VAL A 106 0.69 -3.18 -7.66
C VAL A 106 0.48 -2.89 -9.15
N VAL A 107 0.14 -1.65 -9.51
CA VAL A 107 -0.11 -1.26 -10.91
C VAL A 107 1.19 -1.21 -11.71
N ASN A 108 2.18 -0.45 -11.23
CA ASN A 108 3.34 0.00 -12.01
C ASN A 108 4.68 -0.68 -11.63
N GLY A 109 4.75 -1.42 -10.53
CA GLY A 109 5.98 -2.11 -10.12
C GLY A 109 6.45 -3.16 -11.13
N ASP A 110 7.73 -3.51 -11.09
CA ASP A 110 8.26 -4.65 -11.87
C ASP A 110 7.67 -5.96 -11.35
N LYS A 111 7.16 -6.81 -12.25
CA LYS A 111 6.50 -8.07 -11.93
C LYS A 111 7.44 -9.27 -11.99
N LYS A 112 8.74 -9.05 -12.18
CA LYS A 112 9.75 -10.10 -12.39
C LYS A 112 9.87 -11.06 -11.22
N ASP A 113 9.83 -10.52 -9.99
CA ASP A 113 9.99 -11.29 -8.75
C ASP A 113 8.62 -11.65 -8.15
N ILE A 114 7.72 -12.11 -9.01
CA ILE A 114 6.36 -12.55 -8.66
C ILE A 114 6.02 -13.76 -9.53
N LEU A 115 5.47 -14.83 -8.96
CA LEU A 115 5.05 -16.02 -9.70
C LEU A 115 3.76 -16.63 -9.13
N PHE A 116 2.74 -16.73 -9.98
CA PHE A 116 1.50 -17.46 -9.64
C PHE A 116 1.58 -18.92 -10.08
N ARG A 117 1.13 -19.84 -9.24
CA ARG A 117 1.23 -21.30 -9.48
C ARG A 117 -0.09 -22.01 -9.22
N CYS A 118 -0.26 -23.18 -9.83
CA CYS A 118 -1.46 -24.03 -9.67
C CYS A 118 -1.13 -25.45 -9.18
N ASP A 119 0.15 -25.77 -9.00
CA ASP A 119 0.60 -26.97 -8.29
C ASP A 119 0.55 -26.73 -6.78
N ASN A 120 0.60 -27.81 -5.99
CA ASN A 120 0.57 -27.77 -4.53
C ASN A 120 1.93 -28.22 -3.94
N PRO A 121 3.01 -27.44 -4.14
CA PRO A 121 4.36 -27.86 -3.73
C PRO A 121 4.49 -28.06 -2.22
N ASP A 122 3.73 -27.30 -1.42
CA ASP A 122 3.81 -27.31 0.04
C ASP A 122 2.70 -28.16 0.70
N GLY A 123 1.81 -28.79 -0.06
CA GLY A 123 0.68 -29.57 0.47
C GLY A 123 -0.49 -28.72 1.00
N ASN A 124 -0.32 -27.42 1.18
CA ASN A 124 -1.31 -26.52 1.80
C ASN A 124 -2.67 -26.44 1.08
N CYS A 125 -2.75 -26.69 -0.23
CA CYS A 125 -4.04 -26.77 -0.95
C CYS A 125 -4.87 -28.02 -0.60
N ASP A 126 -4.33 -28.95 0.19
CA ASP A 126 -5.10 -30.09 0.70
C ASP A 126 -6.13 -29.63 1.75
N ASN A 127 -5.91 -28.47 2.37
CA ASN A 127 -6.93 -27.81 3.16
C ASN A 127 -7.99 -27.18 2.24
N LYS A 128 -9.19 -27.76 2.24
CA LYS A 128 -10.29 -27.34 1.36
C LYS A 128 -10.88 -25.97 1.71
N SER A 129 -10.55 -25.38 2.86
CA SER A 129 -10.92 -23.99 3.15
C SER A 129 -9.95 -22.98 2.54
N TRP A 130 -8.78 -23.41 2.07
CA TRP A 130 -7.78 -22.50 1.50
C TRP A 130 -7.99 -22.36 0.00
N ALA A 131 -8.41 -21.17 -0.42
CA ALA A 131 -8.48 -20.81 -1.84
C ALA A 131 -7.08 -20.58 -2.44
N GLY A 132 -6.05 -20.43 -1.61
CA GLY A 132 -4.66 -20.30 -2.00
C GLY A 132 -3.83 -19.68 -0.89
N HIS A 133 -2.53 -19.51 -1.14
CA HIS A 133 -1.60 -19.02 -0.14
C HIS A 133 -0.34 -18.46 -0.78
N TRP A 134 0.31 -17.52 -0.09
CA TRP A 134 1.70 -17.18 -0.32
C TRP A 134 2.60 -18.27 0.26
N ARG A 135 3.70 -18.62 -0.42
CA ARG A 135 4.55 -19.75 -0.01
C ARG A 135 5.54 -19.41 1.12
N GLY A 136 5.60 -18.16 1.58
CA GLY A 136 6.49 -17.76 2.67
C GLY A 136 7.96 -18.05 2.35
N GLU A 137 8.70 -18.55 3.34
CA GLU A 137 10.12 -18.89 3.20
C GLU A 137 10.40 -19.99 2.15
N ASN A 138 9.42 -20.84 1.80
CA ASN A 138 9.60 -21.89 0.80
C ASN A 138 9.60 -21.37 -0.65
N GLY A 139 9.18 -20.11 -0.86
CA GLY A 139 9.09 -19.45 -2.15
C GLY A 139 8.53 -18.04 -1.99
N THR A 140 9.34 -17.10 -1.50
CA THR A 140 8.87 -15.76 -1.11
C THR A 140 8.26 -14.96 -2.25
N ASP A 141 8.63 -15.28 -3.48
CA ASP A 141 8.14 -14.58 -4.66
C ASP A 141 6.92 -15.28 -5.28
N GLU A 142 6.39 -16.30 -4.60
CA GLU A 142 5.45 -17.24 -5.17
C GLU A 142 4.11 -17.29 -4.42
N THR A 143 3.02 -17.24 -5.18
CA THR A 143 1.66 -17.44 -4.70
C THR A 143 1.05 -18.68 -5.36
N VAL A 144 0.45 -19.56 -4.56
CA VAL A 144 -0.29 -20.73 -5.03
C VAL A 144 -1.79 -20.44 -5.07
N ILE A 145 -2.42 -20.76 -6.20
CA ILE A 145 -3.87 -20.74 -6.37
C ILE A 145 -4.40 -22.17 -6.21
N CYS A 146 -5.25 -22.39 -5.21
CA CYS A 146 -5.89 -23.68 -4.97
C CYS A 146 -7.26 -23.77 -5.67
N ASP A 147 -7.78 -24.99 -5.83
CA ASP A 147 -9.05 -25.27 -6.52
C ASP A 147 -10.23 -24.37 -6.11
N PRO A 148 -10.46 -24.10 -4.80
CA PRO A 148 -11.60 -23.26 -4.40
C PRO A 148 -11.61 -21.87 -5.06
N SER A 149 -10.44 -21.29 -5.40
CA SER A 149 -10.42 -19.99 -6.08
C SER A 149 -11.16 -20.02 -7.43
N TYR A 150 -11.01 -21.10 -8.19
CA TYR A 150 -11.64 -21.22 -9.52
C TYR A 150 -13.14 -21.47 -9.46
N GLU A 151 -13.66 -21.84 -8.30
CA GLU A 151 -15.06 -22.19 -8.10
C GLU A 151 -15.84 -21.05 -7.44
N THR A 152 -15.19 -20.28 -6.56
CA THR A 152 -15.88 -19.31 -5.69
C THR A 152 -15.58 -17.86 -6.05
N ARG A 153 -14.41 -17.55 -6.62
CA ARG A 153 -14.02 -16.17 -6.91
C ARG A 153 -14.79 -15.64 -8.10
N ARG A 154 -15.40 -14.47 -7.90
CA ARG A 154 -16.20 -13.78 -8.91
C ARG A 154 -15.36 -12.77 -9.69
N SER A 155 -15.82 -12.44 -10.89
CA SER A 155 -15.31 -11.27 -11.64
C SER A 155 -15.84 -9.98 -11.02
N LEU A 156 -15.02 -8.93 -11.01
CA LEU A 156 -15.42 -7.56 -10.65
C LEU A 156 -16.62 -7.06 -11.45
N SER A 157 -16.88 -7.60 -12.64
CA SER A 157 -18.07 -7.25 -13.43
C SER A 157 -19.38 -7.56 -12.71
N THR A 158 -19.33 -8.34 -11.62
CA THR A 158 -20.47 -8.68 -10.78
C THR A 158 -20.51 -7.88 -9.48
N MET A 159 -19.64 -6.88 -9.29
CA MET A 159 -19.63 -6.02 -8.10
C MET A 159 -21.01 -5.45 -7.81
N CYS A 160 -21.40 -5.44 -6.53
CA CYS A 160 -22.75 -5.10 -6.03
C CYS A 160 -23.91 -5.97 -6.55
N GLY A 161 -23.61 -7.00 -7.35
CA GLY A 161 -24.58 -7.98 -7.80
C GLY A 161 -24.64 -9.21 -6.88
N LEU A 162 -25.69 -10.01 -7.05
CA LEU A 162 -25.87 -11.30 -6.38
C LEU A 162 -25.85 -11.21 -4.83
N GLY A 163 -26.32 -10.10 -4.28
CA GLY A 163 -26.38 -9.89 -2.83
C GLY A 163 -25.05 -9.53 -2.17
N TYR A 164 -24.01 -9.21 -2.95
CA TYR A 164 -22.75 -8.72 -2.39
C TYR A 164 -22.92 -7.30 -1.83
N THR A 165 -22.50 -7.10 -0.60
CA THR A 165 -22.31 -5.81 0.06
C THR A 165 -20.89 -5.75 0.61
N VAL A 166 -20.30 -4.55 0.67
CA VAL A 166 -18.91 -4.40 1.15
C VAL A 166 -18.79 -4.80 2.61
N SER A 167 -19.73 -4.40 3.48
CA SER A 167 -19.63 -4.66 4.92
C SER A 167 -19.95 -6.10 5.33
N GLU A 168 -20.78 -6.82 4.58
CA GLU A 168 -21.27 -8.15 5.00
C GLU A 168 -20.64 -9.30 4.20
N SER A 169 -19.68 -9.00 3.32
CA SER A 169 -19.03 -9.99 2.47
C SER A 169 -17.51 -9.98 2.62
N GLU A 170 -16.91 -11.15 2.46
CA GLU A 170 -15.46 -11.33 2.45
C GLU A 170 -14.80 -10.51 1.33
N THR A 171 -13.68 -9.83 1.64
CA THR A 171 -12.88 -9.07 0.66
C THR A 171 -12.46 -9.93 -0.52
N ASN A 172 -12.15 -11.19 -0.23
CA ASN A 172 -11.71 -12.16 -1.21
C ASN A 172 -12.83 -12.69 -2.13
N THR A 173 -14.08 -12.19 -2.05
CA THR A 173 -15.18 -12.61 -2.94
C THR A 173 -14.84 -12.48 -4.43
N PHE A 174 -14.08 -11.45 -4.81
CA PHE A 174 -13.64 -11.22 -6.18
C PHE A 174 -12.20 -11.66 -6.40
N TRP A 175 -11.91 -12.18 -7.59
CA TRP A 175 -10.54 -12.47 -8.03
C TRP A 175 -9.62 -11.26 -7.81
N ALA A 176 -10.09 -10.07 -8.15
CA ALA A 176 -9.30 -8.85 -8.07
C ALA A 176 -8.76 -8.57 -6.66
N ALA A 177 -9.62 -8.66 -5.65
CA ALA A 177 -9.26 -8.37 -4.26
C ALA A 177 -8.49 -9.52 -3.62
N ASP A 178 -8.88 -10.79 -3.86
CA ASP A 178 -8.11 -11.95 -3.40
C ASP A 178 -6.66 -11.93 -3.92
N LEU A 179 -6.47 -11.57 -5.19
CA LEU A 179 -5.13 -11.43 -5.77
C LEU A 179 -4.40 -10.18 -5.29
N LEU A 180 -5.10 -9.07 -5.03
CA LEU A 180 -4.52 -7.87 -4.42
C LEU A 180 -3.89 -8.19 -3.06
N HIS A 181 -4.64 -8.88 -2.20
CA HIS A 181 -4.17 -9.36 -0.90
C HIS A 181 -2.90 -10.21 -1.03
N ARG A 182 -2.94 -11.23 -1.91
CA ARG A 182 -1.81 -12.15 -2.11
C ARG A 182 -0.57 -11.41 -2.61
N LEU A 183 -0.75 -10.41 -3.46
CA LEU A 183 0.36 -9.57 -3.90
C LEU A 183 0.99 -8.81 -2.73
N TYR A 184 0.22 -8.33 -1.75
CA TYR A 184 0.78 -7.69 -0.57
C TYR A 184 1.60 -8.63 0.32
N HIS A 185 1.43 -9.95 0.23
CA HIS A 185 2.35 -10.90 0.88
C HIS A 185 3.68 -11.05 0.14
N VAL A 186 3.75 -10.70 -1.14
CA VAL A 186 4.98 -10.86 -1.95
C VAL A 186 5.93 -9.69 -1.66
N PRO A 187 7.22 -9.94 -1.31
CA PRO A 187 8.15 -8.87 -0.93
C PRO A 187 8.35 -7.78 -2.00
N ALA A 188 8.28 -8.13 -3.28
CA ALA A 188 8.37 -7.16 -4.38
C ALA A 188 7.26 -6.10 -4.37
N ILE A 189 6.14 -6.38 -3.69
CA ILE A 189 4.97 -5.50 -3.58
C ILE A 189 4.78 -5.03 -2.14
N GLY A 190 4.60 -5.94 -1.18
CA GLY A 190 4.30 -5.57 0.20
C GLY A 190 5.49 -5.10 1.01
N GLN A 191 6.72 -5.44 0.59
CA GLN A 191 7.99 -5.02 1.22
C GLN A 191 8.10 -5.34 2.72
N ASN A 192 7.34 -6.31 3.23
CA ASN A 192 7.15 -6.57 4.67
C ASN A 192 6.68 -5.32 5.46
N TRP A 193 6.08 -4.36 4.75
CA TRP A 193 5.54 -3.13 5.29
C TRP A 193 4.02 -3.16 5.32
N ILE A 194 3.44 -3.73 4.27
CA ILE A 194 2.01 -4.06 4.21
C ILE A 194 1.83 -5.43 4.85
N ASP A 195 0.96 -5.51 5.85
CA ASP A 195 0.71 -6.72 6.64
C ASP A 195 -0.76 -6.77 7.09
N HIS A 196 -1.13 -7.79 7.86
CA HIS A 196 -2.45 -7.98 8.44
C HIS A 196 -2.50 -7.36 9.84
N PHE A 197 -3.19 -6.23 9.99
CA PHE A 197 -3.37 -5.58 11.29
C PHE A 197 -4.80 -5.68 11.81
N ALA A 198 -5.78 -5.80 10.92
CA ALA A 198 -7.18 -6.02 11.23
C ALA A 198 -7.73 -7.18 10.40
N ASP A 199 -8.70 -7.92 10.93
CA ASP A 199 -9.37 -9.01 10.22
C ASP A 199 -10.87 -8.71 10.05
N GLY A 200 -11.32 -8.65 8.80
CA GLY A 200 -12.70 -8.34 8.45
C GLY A 200 -13.10 -6.87 8.59
N TYR A 201 -14.35 -6.59 8.20
CA TYR A 201 -14.84 -5.23 8.01
C TYR A 201 -14.87 -4.42 9.31
N GLU A 202 -15.42 -4.97 10.39
CA GLU A 202 -15.58 -4.24 11.66
C GLU A 202 -14.22 -3.81 12.25
N GLU A 203 -13.26 -4.73 12.31
CA GLU A 203 -11.93 -4.42 12.84
C GLU A 203 -11.19 -3.38 11.98
N VAL A 204 -11.37 -3.41 10.67
CA VAL A 204 -10.80 -2.41 9.75
C VAL A 204 -11.37 -1.01 10.03
N ILE A 205 -12.69 -0.91 10.24
CA ILE A 205 -13.35 0.36 10.55
C ILE A 205 -12.94 0.87 11.94
N ASP A 206 -12.84 -0.01 12.93
CA ASP A 206 -12.42 0.38 14.27
C ASP A 206 -10.95 0.76 14.33
N GLN A 207 -10.08 0.07 13.58
CA GLN A 207 -8.68 0.45 13.42
C GLN A 207 -8.55 1.87 12.85
N ALA A 208 -9.39 2.26 11.89
CA ALA A 208 -9.36 3.60 11.32
C ALA A 208 -9.75 4.69 12.35
N LYS A 209 -10.61 4.37 13.33
CA LYS A 209 -11.02 5.30 14.40
C LYS A 209 -9.99 5.38 15.53
N GLU A 210 -9.49 4.23 15.98
CA GLU A 210 -8.70 4.12 17.21
C GLU A 210 -7.18 4.19 16.97
N ASN A 211 -6.71 3.61 15.86
CA ASN A 211 -5.28 3.53 15.54
C ASN A 211 -5.02 3.57 14.03
N ALA A 212 -5.38 4.70 13.41
CA ALA A 212 -5.20 4.92 11.98
C ALA A 212 -3.74 4.85 11.50
N THR A 213 -2.76 4.72 12.38
CA THR A 213 -1.34 4.60 11.97
C THR A 213 -1.07 3.33 11.17
N LEU A 214 -1.83 2.26 11.40
CA LEU A 214 -1.65 0.98 10.72
C LEU A 214 -2.56 0.82 9.50
N SER A 215 -3.68 1.53 9.43
CA SER A 215 -4.69 1.34 8.38
C SER A 215 -4.18 1.58 6.96
N THR A 216 -3.25 2.52 6.76
CA THR A 216 -2.66 2.81 5.44
C THR A 216 -1.74 1.72 4.91
N ARG A 217 -1.38 0.75 5.74
CA ARG A 217 -0.52 -0.41 5.38
C ARG A 217 -1.14 -1.74 5.84
N ASP A 218 -2.41 -1.74 6.17
CA ASP A 218 -3.16 -2.95 6.44
C ASP A 218 -3.73 -3.50 5.14
N SER A 219 -3.35 -4.72 4.76
CA SER A 219 -3.81 -5.33 3.51
C SER A 219 -5.32 -5.49 3.47
N GLU A 220 -5.96 -5.69 4.62
CA GLU A 220 -7.42 -5.85 4.71
C GLU A 220 -8.11 -4.50 4.50
N THR A 221 -7.67 -3.45 5.20
CA THR A 221 -8.11 -2.07 4.97
C THR A 221 -7.95 -1.65 3.49
N LEU A 222 -6.78 -1.91 2.89
CA LEU A 222 -6.52 -1.57 1.48
C LEU A 222 -7.48 -2.28 0.53
N GLN A 223 -7.82 -3.55 0.78
CA GLN A 223 -8.81 -4.28 -0.02
C GLN A 223 -10.20 -3.67 0.11
N TYR A 224 -10.69 -3.46 1.34
CA TYR A 224 -12.03 -2.91 1.56
C TYR A 224 -12.18 -1.52 0.96
N PHE A 225 -11.19 -0.65 1.16
CA PHE A 225 -11.18 0.67 0.52
C PHE A 225 -11.28 0.54 -1.01
N ALA A 226 -10.45 -0.31 -1.62
CA ALA A 226 -10.43 -0.46 -3.07
C ALA A 226 -11.75 -1.03 -3.63
N LEU A 227 -12.37 -1.98 -2.91
CA LEU A 227 -13.68 -2.53 -3.24
C LEU A 227 -14.79 -1.49 -3.12
N GLU A 228 -14.80 -0.70 -2.04
CA GLU A 228 -15.86 0.30 -1.82
C GLU A 228 -15.80 1.46 -2.80
N VAL A 229 -14.61 2.00 -3.08
CA VAL A 229 -14.48 3.07 -4.09
C VAL A 229 -14.84 2.56 -5.48
N TYR A 230 -14.46 1.33 -5.85
CA TYR A 230 -14.87 0.74 -7.12
C TYR A 230 -16.39 0.47 -7.19
N ALA A 231 -16.99 0.04 -6.08
CA ALA A 231 -18.43 -0.08 -5.98
C ALA A 231 -19.11 1.29 -6.19
N TYR A 232 -18.64 2.31 -5.48
CA TYR A 232 -19.23 3.65 -5.45
C TYR A 232 -19.03 4.45 -6.73
N ASP A 233 -17.84 4.47 -7.31
CA ASP A 233 -17.52 5.30 -8.48
C ASP A 233 -17.84 4.61 -9.81
N ILE A 234 -17.68 3.28 -9.88
CA ILE A 234 -17.75 2.52 -11.14
C ILE A 234 -19.01 1.66 -11.22
N SER A 235 -19.25 0.81 -10.22
CA SER A 235 -20.26 -0.25 -10.32
C SER A 235 -21.68 0.28 -10.17
N VAL A 236 -21.90 1.12 -9.15
CA VAL A 236 -23.17 1.80 -8.89
C VAL A 236 -22.87 3.28 -8.58
N PRO A 237 -22.61 4.10 -9.61
CA PRO A 237 -22.12 5.47 -9.46
C PRO A 237 -22.89 6.32 -8.44
N GLY A 238 -22.19 6.81 -7.42
CA GLY A 238 -22.72 7.69 -6.38
C GLY A 238 -23.49 6.97 -5.26
N VAL A 239 -23.64 5.65 -5.32
CA VAL A 239 -24.41 4.86 -4.35
C VAL A 239 -23.59 3.68 -3.80
N GLY A 240 -22.92 2.93 -4.67
CA GLY A 240 -22.19 1.72 -4.32
C GLY A 240 -23.09 0.60 -3.76
N CYS A 241 -22.50 -0.24 -2.92
CA CYS A 241 -23.18 -1.28 -2.14
C CYS A 241 -22.48 -1.45 -0.77
N PRO A 242 -22.39 -0.39 0.04
CA PRO A 242 -21.61 -0.41 1.28
C PRO A 242 -22.11 -1.48 2.28
N GLY A 243 -23.37 -1.87 2.21
CA GLY A 243 -24.03 -2.77 3.17
C GLY A 243 -24.53 -2.04 4.39
N ASP A 244 -24.91 -2.78 5.43
CA ASP A 244 -25.38 -2.21 6.68
C ASP A 244 -24.23 -1.43 7.35
N GLN A 245 -24.51 -0.18 7.69
CA GLN A 245 -23.67 0.61 8.58
C GLN A 245 -24.19 0.34 9.98
N HIS A 246 -23.51 -0.52 10.74
CA HIS A 246 -23.74 -0.57 12.18
C HIS A 246 -23.28 0.78 12.74
N GLU A 247 -24.23 1.70 12.91
CA GLU A 247 -24.08 2.75 13.90
C GLU A 247 -23.77 2.01 15.19
N HIS A 248 -22.53 2.11 15.66
CA HIS A 248 -22.24 1.72 17.03
C HIS A 248 -23.08 2.67 17.87
N ASP A 249 -24.27 2.19 18.26
CA ASP A 249 -25.02 2.76 19.35
C ASP A 249 -24.06 2.75 20.54
N GLU A 250 -23.40 3.89 20.75
CA GLU A 250 -22.91 4.29 22.04
C GLU A 250 -24.16 4.32 22.93
N THR A 251 -24.53 3.16 23.46
CA THR A 251 -25.57 3.02 24.46
C THR A 251 -25.06 3.68 25.73
N HIS A 252 -25.06 5.01 25.74
CA HIS A 252 -25.28 5.76 26.95
C HIS A 252 -26.68 5.38 27.41
N ALA A 253 -26.75 4.37 28.27
CA ALA A 253 -27.92 4.08 29.07
C ALA A 253 -28.20 5.27 30.01
N GLU A 254 -28.81 6.33 29.48
CA GLU A 254 -29.45 7.37 30.27
C GLU A 254 -30.96 7.14 30.26
N GLN A 255 -31.36 6.28 31.17
CA GLN A 255 -32.72 6.21 31.65
C GLN A 255 -32.98 7.43 32.55
N THR A 256 -33.42 8.58 32.03
CA THR A 256 -34.25 9.50 32.82
C THR A 256 -35.09 10.49 32.01
N THR A 257 -36.40 10.39 32.27
CA THR A 257 -37.54 11.25 31.99
C THR A 257 -37.33 12.74 31.67
N SER A 258 -38.08 13.19 30.65
CA SER A 258 -38.47 14.56 30.28
C SER A 258 -38.56 15.59 31.40
N ALA A 259 -37.87 16.73 31.21
CA ALA A 259 -38.43 18.08 31.37
C ALA A 259 -37.46 19.14 30.81
N ALA A 260 -37.98 20.08 30.03
CA ALA A 260 -37.33 21.35 29.68
C ALA A 260 -38.30 22.50 30.06
N PRO A 261 -37.90 23.79 30.06
CA PRO A 261 -36.57 24.40 30.02
C PRO A 261 -36.36 25.47 31.14
N THR A 262 -35.13 25.96 31.35
CA THR A 262 -34.89 27.30 31.94
C THR A 262 -33.56 27.88 31.44
N ALA A 263 -33.60 29.13 30.94
CA ALA A 263 -32.47 29.90 30.46
C ALA A 263 -31.72 30.62 31.59
N THR A 264 -30.38 30.75 31.51
CA THR A 264 -29.58 31.90 32.04
C THR A 264 -28.19 31.97 31.36
N ASN A 265 -27.69 33.19 31.18
CA ASN A 265 -26.52 33.66 30.41
C ASN A 265 -25.12 33.47 31.07
N THR A 266 -24.08 33.76 30.25
CA THR A 266 -22.70 34.24 30.58
C THR A 266 -21.70 33.11 30.88
N GLU A 267 -20.46 33.04 30.38
CA GLU A 267 -19.44 34.04 30.00
C GLU A 267 -18.35 33.37 29.13
N ALA A 268 -17.64 34.15 28.30
CA ALA A 268 -16.45 33.71 27.56
C ALA A 268 -15.16 34.10 28.32
N PRO A 269 -14.05 33.34 28.19
CA PRO A 269 -12.73 33.90 28.38
C PRO A 269 -11.90 33.84 27.08
N SER A 270 -11.50 35.02 26.62
CA SER A 270 -10.32 35.21 25.78
C SER A 270 -9.05 35.02 26.61
N ALA A 271 -8.09 34.28 26.09
CA ALA A 271 -6.72 34.29 26.56
C ALA A 271 -5.78 34.40 25.36
N THR A 272 -5.39 35.63 25.01
CA THR A 272 -4.20 35.88 24.18
C THR A 272 -2.97 35.76 25.07
N SER A 273 -2.30 34.62 24.99
CA SER A 273 -0.93 34.45 25.48
C SER A 273 0.02 34.94 24.40
N GLU A 274 0.84 35.95 24.70
CA GLU A 274 1.92 36.41 23.80
C GLU A 274 2.88 35.25 23.52
N VAL A 275 3.07 34.94 22.24
CA VAL A 275 3.96 33.88 21.75
C VAL A 275 5.41 34.37 21.83
N PRO A 276 6.35 33.63 22.47
CA PRO A 276 7.76 34.03 22.58
C PRO A 276 8.42 34.26 21.20
N GLU A 277 9.43 35.15 21.14
CA GLU A 277 10.26 35.27 19.93
C GLU A 277 10.85 33.88 19.58
N ASN A 278 10.70 33.50 18.31
CA ASN A 278 11.00 32.18 17.71
C ASN A 278 9.94 31.09 17.88
N CYS A 279 8.76 31.41 18.42
CA CYS A 279 7.62 30.50 18.45
C CYS A 279 6.50 30.99 17.50
N HIS A 280 5.71 30.06 16.96
CA HIS A 280 4.45 30.36 16.27
C HIS A 280 3.43 29.25 16.52
N THR A 281 2.15 29.60 16.44
CA THR A 281 1.04 28.69 16.72
C THR A 281 0.32 28.35 15.42
N HIS A 282 0.04 27.07 15.18
CA HIS A 282 -0.77 26.61 14.07
C HIS A 282 -2.26 26.54 14.44
N GLU A 283 -3.12 26.45 13.43
CA GLU A 283 -4.56 26.19 13.60
C GLU A 283 -4.73 24.83 14.30
N GLY A 284 -5.29 24.84 15.52
CA GLY A 284 -5.26 23.70 16.45
C GLY A 284 -4.60 24.02 17.80
N GLY A 285 -3.95 25.18 17.93
CA GLY A 285 -3.41 25.68 19.20
C GLY A 285 -2.04 25.12 19.60
N GLU A 286 -1.43 24.30 18.73
CA GLU A 286 -0.11 23.73 18.98
C GLU A 286 1.01 24.75 18.75
N LEU A 287 1.87 24.92 19.75
CA LEU A 287 2.95 25.91 19.77
C LEU A 287 4.26 25.26 19.31
N HIS A 288 4.87 25.80 18.26
CA HIS A 288 6.14 25.32 17.74
C HIS A 288 7.23 26.38 17.92
N CYS A 289 8.35 26.03 18.55
CA CYS A 289 9.48 26.93 18.84
C CYS A 289 10.77 26.43 18.19
N THR A 290 11.50 27.29 17.48
CA THR A 290 12.80 27.00 16.83
C THR A 290 13.98 27.56 17.60
#